data_AF-A0A537YC71-F1
#
_entry.id   AF-A0A537YC71-F1
#
_cell.length_a   1.000
_cell.length_b   1.000
_cell.length_c   1.000
_cell.angle_alpha   90.00
_cell.angle_beta   90.00
_cell.angle_gamma   90.00
#
_symmetry.space_group_name_H-M   'P 1'
#
loop_
_entity.id
_entity.type
_entity.pdbx_description
1 polymer ?
#
loop_
_entity_poly.entity_id
_entity_poly.type
_entity_poly.pdbx_seq_one_letter_code
_entity_poly.pdbx_strand_id
1 'polypeptide(L)'
;MAALAFDPTSNSPEPVARESIERAALEAAITAALKRSNPGCEPFVGVLVERVARSSSGEANWAVKGVKFGKSEREQCNSALTVIIERLGREFEIARLISARPPDRTHIAMQGTPPPGGLLSERSFV
;
A
#
# COMPACT_ATOMS: atom_id res chain seq x y z
N MET A 1 22.24 -9.33 35.94
CA MET A 1 22.25 -9.49 34.47
C MET A 1 20.87 -9.97 34.07
N ALA A 2 19.97 -9.05 33.70
CA ALA A 2 18.61 -9.40 33.29
C ALA A 2 18.63 -9.78 31.82
N ALA A 3 18.41 -11.06 31.52
CA ALA A 3 18.12 -11.50 30.17
C ALA A 3 16.71 -11.02 29.83
N LEU A 4 16.61 -10.09 28.88
CA LEU A 4 15.35 -9.77 28.22
C LEU A 4 14.95 -11.01 27.43
N ALA A 5 14.00 -11.78 27.98
CA ALA A 5 13.31 -12.81 27.24
C ALA A 5 12.56 -12.11 26.11
N PHE A 6 13.10 -12.23 24.89
CA PHE A 6 12.39 -11.91 23.66
C PHE A 6 11.11 -12.75 23.65
N ASP A 7 9.98 -12.06 23.71
CA ASP A 7 8.65 -12.64 23.58
C ASP A 7 8.53 -13.17 22.14
N PRO A 8 8.50 -14.49 21.88
CA PRO A 8 8.39 -15.03 20.53
C PRO A 8 6.91 -15.11 20.12
N THR A 9 6.11 -14.10 20.47
CA THR A 9 4.72 -14.00 20.02
C THR A 9 4.68 -13.22 18.70
N SER A 10 5.17 -13.84 17.63
CA SER A 10 4.63 -13.62 16.29
C SER A 10 5.14 -14.70 15.32
N ASN A 11 4.85 -15.97 15.60
CA ASN A 11 4.83 -16.99 14.56
C ASN A 11 3.46 -16.97 13.88
N SER A 12 3.19 -15.93 13.10
CA SER A 12 2.34 -16.08 11.91
C SER A 12 3.30 -16.37 10.76
N PRO A 13 2.99 -17.29 9.82
CA PRO A 13 3.81 -17.43 8.63
C PRO A 13 3.69 -16.11 7.85
N GLU A 14 4.54 -15.13 8.14
CA GLU A 14 4.64 -13.94 7.31
C GLU A 14 5.20 -14.42 5.98
N PRO A 15 4.39 -14.46 4.91
CA PRO A 15 4.87 -14.90 3.62
C PRO A 15 5.78 -13.78 3.13
N VAL A 16 7.10 -13.92 3.30
CA VAL A 16 8.19 -13.03 2.82
C VAL A 16 7.61 -11.72 2.28
N ALA A 17 7.23 -10.82 3.20
CA ALA A 17 6.29 -9.75 2.88
C ALA A 17 6.93 -8.84 1.83
N ARG A 18 6.39 -8.85 0.61
CA ARG A 18 6.81 -7.95 -0.46
C ARG A 18 6.53 -6.51 -0.04
N GLU A 19 7.42 -5.61 -0.43
CA GLU A 19 7.28 -4.21 -0.06
C GLU A 19 6.05 -3.62 -0.77
N SER A 20 5.18 -2.98 0.01
CA SER A 20 3.96 -2.39 -0.53
C SER A 20 4.29 -1.03 -1.15
N ILE A 21 4.07 -0.90 -2.46
CA ILE A 21 4.36 0.33 -3.22
C ILE A 21 3.08 0.93 -3.80
N GLU A 22 3.05 2.25 -3.99
CA GLU A 22 1.98 2.90 -4.73
C GLU A 22 2.08 2.61 -6.23
N ARG A 23 0.94 2.59 -6.94
CA ARG A 23 0.91 2.36 -8.39
C ARG A 23 1.84 3.32 -9.14
N ALA A 24 1.72 4.62 -8.87
CA ALA A 24 2.51 5.64 -9.57
C ALA A 24 4.01 5.51 -9.28
N ALA A 25 4.38 5.15 -8.04
CA ALA A 25 5.76 4.90 -7.67
C ALA A 25 6.33 3.67 -8.39
N LEU A 26 5.53 2.60 -8.53
CA LEU A 26 5.92 1.41 -9.29
C LEU A 26 6.12 1.71 -10.79
N GLU A 27 5.21 2.46 -11.41
CA GLU A 27 5.33 2.89 -12.81
C GLU A 27 6.59 3.74 -13.05
N ALA A 28 6.88 4.66 -12.12
CA ALA A 28 8.09 5.47 -12.15
C ALA A 28 9.36 4.63 -11.94
N ALA A 29 9.34 3.67 -11.02
CA ALA A 29 10.46 2.77 -10.75
C ALA A 29 10.80 1.91 -11.97
N ILE A 30 9.79 1.31 -12.62
CA ILE A 30 9.97 0.54 -13.86
C ILE A 30 10.57 1.43 -14.96
N THR A 31 10.03 2.64 -15.13
CA THR A 31 10.51 3.60 -16.14
C THR A 31 11.96 4.00 -15.89
N ALA A 32 12.32 4.32 -14.65
CA ALA A 32 13.69 4.68 -14.28
C ALA A 32 14.66 3.50 -14.45
N ALA A 33 14.24 2.29 -14.07
CA ALA A 33 15.04 1.08 -14.26
C ALA A 33 15.30 0.81 -15.75
N LEU A 34 14.29 1.00 -16.61
CA LEU A 34 14.42 0.79 -18.04
C LEU A 34 15.40 1.78 -18.68
N LYS A 35 15.29 3.06 -18.33
CA LYS A 35 16.21 4.11 -18.79
C LYS A 35 17.64 3.87 -18.34
N ARG A 36 17.83 3.34 -17.12
CA ARG A 36 19.15 2.98 -16.60
C ARG A 36 19.73 1.73 -17.26
N SER A 37 18.87 0.77 -17.62
CA SER A 37 19.29 -0.48 -18.24
C SER A 37 19.80 -0.28 -19.67
N ASN A 38 19.23 0.66 -20.43
CA ASN A 38 19.61 0.88 -21.81
C ASN A 38 19.39 2.33 -22.27
N PRO A 39 20.42 3.02 -22.78
CA PRO A 39 20.26 4.36 -23.35
C PRO A 39 19.29 4.41 -24.55
N GLY A 40 19.10 3.31 -25.30
CA GLY A 40 18.08 3.23 -26.36
C GLY A 40 16.62 3.36 -25.86
N CYS A 41 16.41 3.21 -24.55
CA CYS A 41 15.13 3.39 -23.88
C CYS A 41 14.98 4.76 -23.21
N GLU A 42 15.92 5.69 -23.40
CA GLU A 42 15.80 7.06 -22.88
C GLU A 42 14.50 7.79 -23.31
N PRO A 43 14.05 7.68 -24.59
CA PRO A 43 12.79 8.31 -25.02
C PRO A 43 11.53 7.55 -24.59
N PHE A 44 11.65 6.58 -23.67
CA PHE A 44 10.53 5.82 -23.15
C PHE A 44 9.65 6.72 -22.29
N VAL A 45 8.34 6.64 -22.52
CA VAL A 45 7.37 7.56 -21.92
C VAL A 45 6.85 7.01 -20.60
N GLY A 46 6.56 5.72 -20.53
CA GLY A 46 6.09 5.10 -19.29
C GLY A 46 5.40 3.75 -19.48
N VAL A 47 5.13 3.10 -18.37
CA VAL A 47 4.32 1.88 -18.28
C VAL A 47 3.07 2.19 -17.49
N LEU A 48 1.96 1.53 -17.82
CA LEU A 48 0.72 1.59 -17.07
C LEU A 48 0.52 0.22 -16.39
N VAL A 49 0.49 0.21 -15.06
CA VAL A 49 0.27 -1.01 -14.28
C VAL A 49 -1.13 -1.01 -13.69
N GLU A 50 -1.75 -2.18 -13.66
CA GLU A 50 -3.05 -2.40 -13.07
C GLU A 50 -2.93 -3.43 -11.95
N ARG A 51 -3.68 -3.20 -10.88
CA ARG A 51 -3.79 -4.17 -9.80
C ARG A 51 -4.67 -5.32 -10.28
N VAL A 52 -4.19 -6.54 -10.14
CA VAL A 52 -4.93 -7.76 -10.49
C VAL A 52 -5.10 -8.65 -9.26
N ALA A 53 -6.12 -9.50 -9.26
CA ALA A 53 -6.24 -10.52 -8.24
C ALA A 53 -5.05 -11.49 -8.39
N ARG A 54 -4.36 -11.78 -7.27
CA ARG A 54 -3.31 -12.81 -7.28
C ARG A 54 -3.98 -14.15 -7.57
N SER A 55 -3.51 -14.86 -8.59
CA SER A 55 -3.96 -16.25 -8.84
C SER A 55 -3.20 -17.22 -7.94
N SER A 56 -1.94 -16.89 -7.61
CA SER A 56 -1.09 -17.65 -6.70
C SER A 56 -0.38 -16.78 -5.66
N SER A 57 -0.02 -17.36 -4.52
CA SER A 57 0.75 -16.69 -3.45
C SER A 57 2.14 -16.22 -3.90
N GLY A 58 2.66 -16.79 -5.00
CA GLY A 58 3.92 -16.39 -5.63
C GLY A 58 3.81 -15.33 -6.71
N GLU A 59 2.60 -14.88 -7.08
CA GLU A 59 2.42 -13.89 -8.17
C GLU A 59 2.27 -12.47 -7.62
N ALA A 60 2.76 -11.49 -8.37
CA ALA A 60 2.52 -10.09 -8.06
C ALA A 60 1.02 -9.78 -8.09
N ASN A 61 0.55 -8.90 -7.22
CA ASN A 61 -0.86 -8.44 -7.25
C ASN A 61 -1.11 -7.36 -8.32
N TRP A 62 -0.26 -7.30 -9.33
CA TRP A 62 -0.29 -6.29 -10.38
C TRP A 62 0.25 -6.85 -11.69
N ALA A 63 -0.25 -6.30 -12.79
CA ALA A 63 0.14 -6.65 -14.15
C ALA A 63 0.31 -5.39 -14.99
N VAL A 64 1.13 -5.45 -16.04
CA VAL A 64 1.24 -4.36 -17.00
C VAL A 64 0.02 -4.34 -17.91
N LYS A 65 -0.74 -3.25 -17.85
CA LYS A 65 -1.91 -3.01 -18.70
C LYS A 65 -1.54 -2.42 -20.04
N GLY A 66 -0.46 -1.65 -20.09
CA GLY A 66 0.00 -1.02 -21.32
C GLY A 66 1.37 -0.39 -21.19
N VAL A 67 2.01 -0.15 -22.32
CA VAL A 67 3.37 0.42 -22.40
C VAL A 67 3.39 1.53 -23.43
N LYS A 68 3.96 2.69 -23.09
CA LYS A 68 4.22 3.79 -24.01
C LYS A 68 5.71 3.91 -24.29
N PHE A 69 6.10 3.39 -25.45
CA PHE A 69 7.50 3.43 -25.91
C PHE A 69 7.93 4.79 -26.49
N GLY A 70 7.01 5.64 -26.95
CA GLY A 70 7.37 6.92 -27.55
C GLY A 70 8.25 6.74 -28.80
N LYS A 71 9.48 7.28 -28.74
CA LYS A 71 10.51 7.13 -29.79
C LYS A 71 11.55 6.04 -29.48
N SER A 72 11.33 5.24 -28.44
CA SER A 72 12.24 4.16 -28.07
C SER A 72 12.15 2.96 -29.00
N GLU A 73 13.25 2.23 -29.06
CA GLU A 73 13.37 0.99 -29.81
C GLU A 73 12.56 -0.11 -29.10
N ARG A 74 11.42 -0.48 -29.69
CA ARG A 74 10.37 -1.27 -29.02
C ARG A 74 10.84 -2.65 -28.62
N GLU A 75 11.56 -3.36 -29.50
CA GLU A 75 11.95 -4.75 -29.24
C GLU A 75 12.97 -4.82 -28.12
N GLN A 76 13.95 -3.93 -28.16
CA GLN A 76 15.01 -3.87 -27.17
C GLN A 76 14.49 -3.41 -25.80
N CYS A 77 13.62 -2.40 -25.78
CA CYS A 77 12.99 -1.95 -24.53
C CYS A 77 11.98 -2.96 -23.98
N ASN A 78 11.25 -3.70 -24.82
CA ASN A 78 10.32 -4.71 -24.35
C ASN A 78 11.04 -5.91 -23.70
N SER A 79 12.18 -6.31 -24.27
CA SER A 79 13.03 -7.36 -23.72
C SER A 79 13.56 -6.97 -22.34
N ALA A 80 14.10 -5.75 -22.20
CA ALA A 80 14.55 -5.23 -20.91
C ALA A 80 13.39 -5.03 -19.91
N LEU A 81 12.25 -4.57 -20.38
CA LEU A 81 11.05 -4.36 -19.57
C LEU A 81 10.56 -5.67 -18.95
N THR A 82 10.59 -6.79 -19.69
CA THR A 82 10.19 -8.11 -19.18
C THR A 82 11.02 -8.50 -17.97
N VAL A 83 12.36 -8.39 -18.07
CA VAL A 83 13.28 -8.71 -16.98
C VAL A 83 13.05 -7.81 -15.76
N ILE A 84 12.79 -6.53 -15.99
CA ILE A 84 12.50 -5.55 -14.94
C ILE A 84 11.19 -5.89 -14.22
N ILE A 85 10.12 -6.24 -14.96
CA ILE A 85 8.83 -6.60 -14.38
C ILE A 85 8.95 -7.87 -13.53
N GLU A 86 9.63 -8.90 -14.03
CA GLU A 86 9.82 -10.15 -13.28
C GLU A 86 10.57 -9.92 -11.97
N ARG A 87 11.58 -9.03 -12.00
CA ARG A 87 12.33 -8.64 -10.82
C ARG A 87 11.46 -7.86 -9.83
N LEU A 88 10.85 -6.75 -10.26
CA LEU A 88 10.02 -5.93 -9.37
C LEU A 88 8.78 -6.66 -8.89
N GLY A 89 8.23 -7.61 -9.66
CA GLY A 89 7.09 -8.42 -9.24
C GLY A 89 7.41 -9.39 -8.10
N ARG A 90 8.69 -9.71 -7.89
CA ARG A 90 9.14 -10.49 -6.74
C ARG A 90 9.38 -9.62 -5.52
N GLU A 91 9.77 -8.37 -5.72
CA GLU A 91 10.13 -7.41 -4.66
C GLU A 91 8.93 -6.62 -4.14
N PHE A 92 7.98 -6.24 -5.02
CA PHE A 92 6.94 -5.28 -4.72
C PHE A 92 5.52 -5.77 -4.99
N GLU A 93 4.59 -5.32 -4.15
CA GLU A 93 3.15 -5.44 -4.35
C GLU A 93 2.50 -4.05 -4.31
N ILE A 94 1.48 -3.81 -5.15
CA ILE A 94 0.72 -2.57 -5.04
C ILE A 94 0.00 -2.59 -3.69
N ALA A 95 0.12 -1.58 -2.85
CA ALA A 95 -0.60 -1.50 -1.58
C ALA A 95 -2.12 -1.44 -1.81
N ARG A 96 -2.93 -2.07 -0.93
CA ARG A 96 -4.38 -1.79 -0.96
C ARG A 96 -4.45 -0.40 -0.35
N LEU A 97 -4.93 0.59 -1.11
CA LEU A 97 -5.29 1.86 -0.51
C LEU A 97 -6.38 1.52 0.51
N ILE A 98 -5.96 1.26 1.75
CA ILE A 98 -6.81 1.47 2.89
C ILE A 98 -7.01 2.98 2.85
N SER A 99 -8.05 3.42 2.14
CA SER A 99 -8.67 4.70 2.41
C SER A 99 -8.86 4.66 3.91
N ALA A 100 -7.99 5.37 4.64
CA ALA A 100 -8.10 5.47 6.07
C ALA A 100 -9.56 5.82 6.32
N ARG A 101 -10.33 4.87 6.86
CA ARG A 101 -11.55 5.29 7.53
C ARG A 101 -11.02 6.27 8.56
N PRO A 102 -11.44 7.55 8.53
CA PRO A 102 -11.09 8.45 9.62
C PRO A 102 -11.46 7.69 10.91
N PRO A 103 -10.62 7.71 11.96
CA PRO A 103 -10.99 7.07 13.21
C PRO A 103 -12.36 7.62 13.57
N ASP A 104 -13.32 6.71 13.70
CA ASP A 104 -14.69 7.02 14.07
C ASP A 104 -14.61 7.85 15.36
N ARG A 105 -14.76 9.16 15.22
CA ARG A 105 -14.65 10.12 16.31
C ARG A 105 -15.99 10.11 17.03
N THR A 106 -16.36 8.96 17.58
CA THR A 106 -17.61 8.79 18.33
C THR A 106 -17.43 7.94 19.58
N HIS A 107 -16.33 8.09 20.32
CA HIS A 107 -16.26 7.55 21.69
C HIS A 107 -15.50 8.46 22.65
N ILE A 108 -15.84 9.75 22.74
CA ILE A 108 -15.50 10.56 23.92
C ILE A 108 -16.61 11.58 24.21
N ALA A 109 -17.01 11.64 25.49
CA ALA A 109 -18.15 12.34 26.11
C ALA A 109 -19.46 11.53 26.06
N MET A 110 -19.92 10.84 27.11
CA MET A 110 -20.02 11.31 28.48
C MET A 110 -19.88 10.16 29.49
N GLN A 111 -18.74 10.10 30.19
CA GLN A 111 -18.72 9.64 31.57
C GLN A 111 -18.62 10.88 32.43
N GLY A 112 -19.78 11.39 32.83
CA GLY A 112 -19.94 12.40 33.86
C GLY A 112 -21.03 11.88 34.78
N THR A 113 -20.62 11.35 35.92
CA THR A 113 -21.47 11.05 37.08
C THR A 113 -22.47 12.18 37.35
N PRO A 114 -23.77 11.90 37.55
CA PRO A 114 -24.69 12.91 38.06
C PRO A 114 -24.33 13.24 39.52
N PRO A 115 -24.32 14.52 39.93
CA PRO A 115 -24.23 14.87 41.34
C PRO A 115 -25.49 14.37 42.09
N PRO A 116 -25.37 13.83 43.31
CA PRO A 116 -26.53 13.57 44.14
C PRO A 116 -26.97 14.92 44.74
N GLY A 117 -28.05 15.49 44.22
CA GLY A 117 -28.51 16.78 44.69
C GLY A 117 -29.82 17.25 44.10
N GLY A 118 -30.93 16.74 44.66
CA GLY A 118 -32.14 17.52 44.89
C GLY A 118 -33.08 17.73 43.69
N LEU A 119 -34.12 16.89 43.61
CA LEU A 119 -35.40 17.34 43.09
C LEU A 119 -36.54 16.66 43.85
N LEU A 120 -37.27 17.44 44.65
CA LEU A 120 -38.74 17.44 44.70
C LEU A 120 -39.23 18.40 45.79
N SER A 121 -39.82 19.51 45.37
CA SER A 121 -41.09 20.07 45.89
C SER A 121 -41.20 21.48 45.31
N GLU A 122 -41.72 21.57 44.09
CA GLU A 122 -43.11 21.95 43.81
C GLU A 122 -43.39 23.46 43.89
N ARG A 123 -43.74 23.96 42.71
CA ARG A 123 -44.44 25.20 42.39
C ARG A 123 -45.60 25.47 43.39
N SER A 124 -45.70 26.68 43.92
CA SER A 124 -46.66 27.68 43.41
C SER A 124 -46.76 28.91 44.31
N PHE A 125 -46.68 30.06 43.64
CA PHE A 125 -47.24 31.34 44.04
C PHE A 125 -48.76 31.21 44.29
N VAL A 126 -49.22 31.66 45.45
CA VAL A 126 -50.34 32.61 45.61
C VAL A 126 -50.25 33.27 46.99
#